data_AF-A0A0R3THY2-F1
#
_entry.id   AF-A0A0R3THY2-F1
#
_cell.length_a   1.000
_cell.length_b   1.000
_cell.length_c   1.000
_cell.angle_alpha   90.00
_cell.angle_beta   90.00
_cell.angle_gamma   90.00
#
_symmetry.space_group_name_H-M   'P 1'
#
loop_
_entity.id
_entity.type
_entity.pdbx_description
1 polymer ?
#
loop_
_entity_poly.entity_id
_entity_poly.type
_entity_poly.pdbx_seq_one_letter_code
_entity_poly.pdbx_strand_id
1 'polypeptide(L)'
;MDLSDVNNAAYLASSLCCIAAITALASQKTSRLGNVLGLTGVSSGLAITLGMLQPNPDLLTQMLGCLLIGGSVGGIAASKIEVTNLPQMVALFHSLVGIAAVLTCISNYIIEAPILFSNADLCGAGNLMKTVAYLGTWIGGILNSKPLILPMRHALNASLVGISTAGLAAFLATEGSLDNPMLPLSLLIGGAALAGSVSGVTLTTAIGGWFISTISLITSSVHH
;
A
#
# COMPACT_ATOMS: atom_id res chain seq x y z
N MET A 1 25.81 19.14 -10.77
CA MET A 1 24.82 18.28 -10.10
C MET A 1 24.10 17.57 -11.22
N ASP A 2 24.25 16.25 -11.29
CA ASP A 2 23.71 15.47 -12.41
C ASP A 2 22.19 15.35 -12.28
N LEU A 3 21.51 15.12 -13.40
CA LEU A 3 20.04 15.09 -13.43
C LEU A 3 19.48 14.01 -12.47
N SER A 4 20.18 12.89 -12.31
CA SER A 4 19.86 11.85 -11.33
C SER A 4 19.91 12.34 -9.88
N ASP A 5 20.92 13.15 -9.53
CA ASP A 5 21.08 13.68 -8.19
C ASP A 5 19.96 14.67 -7.86
N VAL A 6 19.54 15.47 -8.84
CA VAL A 6 18.42 16.39 -8.72
C VAL A 6 17.12 15.63 -8.48
N ASN A 7 16.87 14.54 -9.21
CA ASN A 7 15.67 13.71 -9.02
C ASN A 7 15.63 13.05 -7.63
N ASN A 8 16.76 12.51 -7.17
CA ASN A 8 16.85 11.90 -5.83
C ASN A 8 16.65 12.93 -4.72
N ALA A 9 17.25 14.12 -4.87
CA ALA A 9 17.03 15.23 -3.95
C ALA A 9 15.56 15.71 -3.95
N ALA A 10 14.91 15.72 -5.11
CA ALA A 10 13.50 16.08 -5.23
C ALA A 10 12.57 15.05 -4.56
N TYR A 11 12.85 13.74 -4.68
CA TYR A 11 12.12 12.70 -3.94
C TYR A 11 12.31 12.83 -2.43
N LEU A 12 13.53 13.16 -1.98
CA LEU A 12 13.80 13.44 -0.58
C LEU A 12 12.97 14.64 -0.10
N ALA A 13 12.95 15.73 -0.87
CA ALA A 13 12.16 16.92 -0.55
C ALA A 13 10.65 16.63 -0.47
N SER A 14 10.11 15.87 -1.44
CA SER A 14 8.71 15.41 -1.43
C SER A 14 8.41 14.58 -0.18
N SER A 15 9.29 13.65 0.18
CA SER A 15 9.15 12.81 1.38
C SER A 15 9.19 13.62 2.67
N LEU A 16 10.11 14.57 2.79
CA LEU A 16 10.19 15.49 3.93
C LEU A 16 8.92 16.34 4.05
N CYS A 17 8.34 16.75 2.93
CA CYS A 17 7.08 17.49 2.91
C CYS A 17 5.92 16.66 3.46
N CYS A 18 5.82 15.38 3.09
CA CYS A 18 4.85 14.43 3.65
C CYS A 18 5.05 14.21 5.16
N ILE A 19 6.30 14.10 5.62
CA ILE A 19 6.61 13.96 7.06
C ILE A 19 6.21 15.23 7.82
N ALA A 20 6.52 16.40 7.27
CA ALA A 20 6.14 17.68 7.84
C ALA A 20 4.60 17.85 7.88
N ALA A 21 3.88 17.32 6.89
CA ALA A 21 2.42 17.30 6.85
C ALA A 21 1.82 16.55 8.04
N ILE A 22 2.27 15.31 8.29
CA ILE A 22 1.80 14.48 9.43
C ILE A 22 2.13 15.17 10.75
N THR A 23 3.32 15.75 10.86
CA THR A 23 3.76 16.48 12.06
C THR A 23 2.88 17.70 12.33
N ALA A 24 2.56 18.49 11.30
CA ALA A 24 1.72 19.67 11.42
C ALA A 24 0.23 19.35 11.66
N LEU A 25 -0.26 18.20 11.21
CA LEU A 25 -1.62 17.71 11.48
C LEU A 25 -1.86 17.38 12.96
N ALA A 26 -0.81 17.12 13.74
CA ALA A 26 -0.92 16.77 15.15
C ALA A 26 -1.40 17.93 16.05
N SER A 27 -1.41 19.17 15.55
CA SER A 27 -1.89 20.35 16.29
C SER A 27 -2.95 21.11 15.50
N GLN A 28 -4.05 21.46 16.17
CA GLN A 28 -5.16 22.20 15.55
C GLN A 28 -4.73 23.57 15.02
N LYS A 29 -3.70 24.19 15.61
CA LYS A 29 -3.17 25.48 15.16
C LYS A 29 -2.45 25.38 13.80
N THR A 30 -1.87 24.23 13.50
CA THR A 30 -1.05 23.99 12.29
C THR A 30 -1.71 23.06 11.28
N SER A 31 -2.93 22.56 11.54
CA SER A 31 -3.63 21.59 10.69
C SER A 31 -3.82 22.06 9.24
N ARG A 32 -4.12 23.34 9.02
CA ARG A 32 -4.22 23.94 7.68
C ARG A 32 -2.90 23.90 6.92
N LEU A 33 -1.79 24.21 7.60
CA LEU A 33 -0.45 24.13 7.02
C LEU A 33 -0.11 22.68 6.66
N GLY A 34 -0.42 21.74 7.56
CA GLY A 34 -0.18 20.31 7.31
C GLY A 34 -0.95 19.80 6.08
N ASN A 35 -2.17 20.24 5.85
CA ASN A 35 -2.92 19.88 4.65
C ASN A 35 -2.25 20.39 3.36
N VAL A 36 -1.76 21.63 3.35
CA VAL A 36 -1.04 22.20 2.20
C VAL A 36 0.27 21.45 1.97
N LEU A 37 1.05 21.19 3.04
CA LEU A 37 2.30 20.43 2.94
C LEU A 37 2.06 19.01 2.41
N GLY A 38 0.98 18.36 2.84
CA GLY A 38 0.62 17.03 2.34
C GLY A 38 0.31 17.06 0.83
N LEU A 39 -0.48 18.05 0.40
CA LEU A 39 -0.80 18.23 -1.02
C LEU A 39 0.45 18.54 -1.85
N THR A 40 1.35 19.41 -1.36
CA THR A 40 2.59 19.72 -2.07
C THR A 40 3.52 18.52 -2.16
N GLY A 41 3.65 17.73 -1.09
CA GLY A 41 4.51 16.54 -1.09
C GLY A 41 4.05 15.48 -2.09
N VAL A 42 2.75 15.14 -2.10
CA VAL A 42 2.18 14.14 -3.02
C VAL A 42 2.23 14.63 -4.47
N SER A 43 1.83 15.88 -4.73
CA SER A 43 1.83 16.45 -6.09
C SER A 43 3.24 16.56 -6.66
N SER A 44 4.23 16.99 -5.86
CA SER A 44 5.62 17.04 -6.31
C SER A 44 6.17 15.65 -6.59
N GLY A 45 5.88 14.65 -5.74
CA GLY A 45 6.33 13.27 -5.93
C GLY A 45 5.84 12.70 -7.26
N LEU A 46 4.54 12.88 -7.55
CA LEU A 46 3.94 12.46 -8.81
C LEU A 46 4.57 13.18 -10.03
N ALA A 47 4.80 14.49 -9.93
CA ALA A 47 5.42 15.27 -11.00
C ALA A 47 6.86 14.81 -11.29
N ILE A 48 7.64 14.49 -10.26
CA ILE A 48 9.00 13.95 -10.41
C ILE A 48 8.95 12.60 -11.13
N THR A 49 8.08 11.68 -10.72
CA THR A 49 7.96 10.36 -11.35
C THR A 49 7.55 10.45 -12.83
N LEU A 50 6.56 11.28 -13.15
CA LEU A 50 6.15 11.50 -14.54
C LEU A 50 7.27 12.17 -15.38
N GLY A 51 7.97 13.13 -14.79
CA GLY A 51 9.10 13.80 -15.43
C GLY A 51 10.27 12.87 -15.72
N MET A 52 10.53 11.90 -14.83
CA MET A 52 11.59 10.90 -15.02
C MET A 52 11.24 9.84 -16.06
N LEU A 53 9.97 9.39 -16.10
CA LEU A 53 9.56 8.32 -17.00
C LEU A 53 9.56 8.76 -18.48
N GLN A 54 9.34 10.06 -18.73
CA GLN A 54 9.20 10.66 -20.06
C GLN A 54 8.36 9.80 -21.03
N PRO A 55 7.12 9.43 -20.66
CA PRO A 55 6.32 8.50 -21.45
C PRO A 55 5.91 9.11 -22.80
N ASN A 56 5.72 8.24 -23.79
CA ASN A 56 5.14 8.63 -25.08
C ASN A 56 3.76 9.31 -24.87
N PRO A 57 3.35 10.26 -25.73
CA PRO A 57 2.12 11.03 -25.55
C PRO A 57 0.86 10.17 -25.32
N ASP A 58 0.73 9.04 -26.02
CA ASP A 58 -0.42 8.14 -25.85
C ASP A 58 -0.46 7.51 -24.45
N LEU A 59 0.69 7.03 -23.96
CA LEU A 59 0.84 6.47 -22.61
C LEU A 59 0.63 7.54 -21.55
N LEU A 60 1.17 8.75 -21.76
CA LEU A 60 0.95 9.88 -20.86
C LEU A 60 -0.54 10.20 -20.73
N THR A 61 -1.26 10.19 -21.85
CA THR A 61 -2.70 10.45 -21.89
C THR A 61 -3.47 9.37 -21.11
N GLN A 62 -3.08 8.10 -21.25
CA GLN A 62 -3.65 7.00 -20.48
C GLN A 62 -3.38 7.14 -18.97
N MET A 63 -2.15 7.46 -18.58
CA MET A 63 -1.77 7.65 -17.18
C MET A 63 -2.56 8.81 -16.53
N LEU A 64 -2.65 9.95 -17.23
CA LEU A 64 -3.43 11.10 -16.78
C LEU A 64 -4.93 10.77 -16.73
N GLY A 65 -5.44 10.00 -17.69
CA GLY A 65 -6.82 9.51 -17.67
C GLY A 65 -7.13 8.69 -16.42
N CYS A 66 -6.29 7.70 -16.08
CA CYS A 66 -6.44 6.91 -14.87
C CYS A 66 -6.38 7.78 -13.60
N LEU A 67 -5.45 8.73 -13.55
CA LEU A 67 -5.30 9.65 -12.41
C LEU A 67 -6.53 10.55 -12.23
N LEU A 68 -7.06 11.09 -13.32
CA LEU A 68 -8.24 11.95 -13.30
C LEU A 68 -9.50 11.18 -12.91
N ILE A 69 -9.68 9.97 -13.42
CA ILE A 69 -10.81 9.12 -13.05
C ILE A 69 -10.72 8.74 -11.57
N GLY A 70 -9.58 8.21 -11.11
CA GLY A 70 -9.40 7.84 -9.71
C GLY A 70 -9.54 9.03 -8.75
N GLY A 71 -8.90 10.16 -9.10
CA GLY A 71 -8.94 11.39 -8.31
C GLY A 71 -10.33 12.03 -8.25
N SER A 72 -11.08 12.04 -9.36
CA SER A 72 -12.44 12.57 -9.39
C SER A 72 -13.42 11.70 -8.60
N VAL A 73 -13.39 10.38 -8.77
CA VAL A 73 -14.23 9.45 -8.00
C VAL A 73 -13.93 9.58 -6.50
N GLY A 74 -12.66 9.59 -6.11
CA GLY A 74 -12.25 9.78 -4.72
C GLY A 74 -12.66 11.14 -4.16
N GLY A 75 -12.51 12.21 -4.94
CA GLY A 75 -12.93 13.56 -4.55
C GLY A 75 -14.44 13.70 -4.37
N ILE A 76 -15.23 13.12 -5.26
CA ILE A 76 -16.70 13.10 -5.15
C ILE A 76 -17.11 12.31 -3.90
N ALA A 77 -16.55 11.11 -3.68
CA ALA A 77 -16.85 10.29 -2.51
C ALA A 77 -16.49 11.01 -1.20
N ALA A 78 -15.32 11.66 -1.13
CA ALA A 78 -14.88 12.41 0.04
C ALA A 78 -15.76 13.65 0.32
N SER A 79 -16.27 14.31 -0.72
CA SER A 79 -17.13 15.49 -0.56
C SER A 79 -18.54 15.19 -0.04
N LYS A 80 -19.01 13.95 -0.21
CA LYS A 80 -20.38 13.52 0.13
C LYS A 80 -20.48 12.76 1.45
N ILE A 81 -19.36 12.50 2.14
CA ILE A 81 -19.35 11.71 3.37
C ILE A 81 -19.77 12.57 4.57
N GLU A 82 -20.66 12.02 5.39
CA GLU A 82 -20.99 12.62 6.69
C GLU A 82 -19.85 12.39 7.69
N VAL A 83 -19.70 13.32 8.65
CA VAL A 83 -18.68 13.22 9.72
C VAL A 83 -18.82 11.92 10.54
N THR A 84 -20.04 11.42 10.67
CA THR A 84 -20.40 10.15 11.35
C THR A 84 -19.84 8.91 10.64
N ASN A 85 -19.64 8.99 9.32
CA ASN A 85 -19.19 7.88 8.47
C ASN A 85 -17.68 7.98 8.12
N LEU A 86 -16.95 8.93 8.71
CA LEU A 86 -15.50 9.07 8.56
C LEU A 86 -14.73 7.77 8.84
N PRO A 87 -15.01 6.97 9.91
CA PRO A 87 -14.24 5.74 10.14
C PRO A 87 -14.38 4.72 9.01
N GLN A 88 -15.58 4.54 8.46
CA GLN A 88 -15.85 3.60 7.37
C GLN A 88 -15.20 4.06 6.06
N MET A 89 -15.20 5.37 5.82
CA MET A 89 -14.55 5.96 4.67
C MET A 89 -13.03 5.74 4.70
N VAL A 90 -12.38 5.97 5.86
CA VAL A 90 -10.94 5.70 6.04
C VAL A 90 -10.61 4.22 5.82
N ALA A 91 -11.46 3.31 6.32
CA ALA A 91 -11.29 1.88 6.08
C ALA A 91 -11.37 1.51 4.58
N LEU A 92 -12.24 2.17 3.81
CA LEU A 92 -12.34 2.00 2.36
C LEU A 92 -11.08 2.48 1.64
N PHE A 93 -10.55 3.65 1.99
CA PHE A 93 -9.29 4.11 1.37
C PHE A 93 -8.10 3.21 1.72
N HIS A 94 -8.05 2.66 2.94
CA HIS A 94 -6.99 1.74 3.32
C HIS A 94 -7.06 0.41 2.54
N SER A 95 -8.27 -0.11 2.27
CA SER A 95 -8.43 -1.28 1.42
C SER A 95 -8.07 -1.01 -0.05
N LEU A 96 -8.37 0.19 -0.57
CA LEU A 96 -7.97 0.59 -1.92
C LEU A 96 -6.44 0.69 -2.05
N VAL A 97 -5.75 1.28 -1.07
CA VAL A 97 -4.28 1.34 -1.03
C VAL A 97 -3.68 -0.06 -0.92
N GLY A 98 -4.30 -0.97 -0.17
CA GLY A 98 -3.89 -2.38 -0.08
C GLY A 98 -3.96 -3.11 -1.43
N ILE A 99 -5.07 -2.97 -2.16
CA ILE A 99 -5.21 -3.54 -3.51
C ILE A 99 -4.19 -2.93 -4.47
N ALA A 100 -3.96 -1.61 -4.42
CA ALA A 100 -2.94 -0.96 -5.25
C ALA A 100 -1.53 -1.50 -4.97
N ALA A 101 -1.19 -1.76 -3.69
CA ALA A 101 0.08 -2.37 -3.30
C ALA A 101 0.23 -3.80 -3.83
N VAL A 102 -0.83 -4.63 -3.73
CA VAL A 102 -0.86 -5.99 -4.28
C VAL A 102 -0.63 -5.98 -5.80
N LEU A 103 -1.37 -5.15 -6.54
CA LEU A 103 -1.23 -5.04 -7.99
C LEU A 103 0.16 -4.54 -8.38
N THR A 104 0.73 -3.60 -7.63
CA THR A 104 2.09 -3.09 -7.85
C THR A 104 3.13 -4.19 -7.66
N CYS A 105 3.02 -4.98 -6.59
CA CYS A 105 3.95 -6.09 -6.33
C CYS A 105 3.88 -7.17 -7.42
N ILE A 106 2.68 -7.52 -7.88
CA ILE A 106 2.47 -8.48 -8.97
C ILE A 106 3.07 -7.93 -10.27
N SER A 107 2.75 -6.69 -10.64
CA SER A 107 3.27 -6.05 -11.86
C SER A 107 4.79 -5.99 -11.85
N ASN A 108 5.40 -5.58 -10.73
CA ASN A 108 6.85 -5.50 -10.61
C ASN A 108 7.51 -6.87 -10.75
N TYR A 109 6.95 -7.91 -10.12
CA TYR A 109 7.47 -9.27 -10.24
C TYR A 109 7.43 -9.78 -11.69
N ILE A 110 6.32 -9.57 -12.40
CA ILE A 110 6.15 -10.04 -13.79
C ILE A 110 7.17 -9.38 -14.74
N ILE A 111 7.43 -8.09 -14.56
CA ILE A 111 8.31 -7.31 -15.44
C ILE A 111 9.79 -7.60 -15.14
N GLU A 112 10.15 -7.65 -13.85
CA GLU A 112 11.56 -7.57 -13.43
C GLU A 112 12.18 -8.95 -13.12
N ALA A 113 11.37 -9.97 -12.80
CA ALA A 113 11.89 -11.31 -12.52
C ALA A 113 12.71 -11.91 -13.69
N PRO A 114 12.27 -11.82 -14.97
CA PRO A 114 13.06 -12.35 -16.08
C PRO A 114 14.46 -11.73 -16.20
N ILE A 115 14.60 -10.46 -15.85
CA ILE A 115 15.85 -9.68 -15.98
C ILE A 115 16.80 -9.97 -14.82
N LEU A 116 16.26 -10.03 -13.60
CA LEU A 116 17.07 -10.25 -12.40
C LEU A 116 17.54 -11.69 -12.25
N PHE A 117 16.77 -12.66 -12.73
CA PHE A 117 17.13 -14.08 -12.64
C PHE A 117 17.85 -14.62 -13.89
N SER A 118 17.93 -13.86 -14.97
CA SER A 118 18.80 -14.20 -16.11
C SER A 118 20.30 -13.98 -15.81
N ASN A 119 20.62 -13.14 -14.82
CA ASN A 119 21.97 -12.76 -14.45
C ASN A 119 22.31 -13.25 -13.04
N ALA A 120 23.28 -14.17 -12.92
CA ALA A 120 23.66 -14.74 -11.62
C ALA A 120 24.12 -13.68 -10.59
N ASP A 121 24.76 -12.60 -11.06
CA ASP A 121 25.25 -11.50 -10.23
C ASP A 121 24.11 -10.67 -9.60
N LEU A 122 22.91 -10.71 -10.19
CA LEU A 122 21.72 -9.97 -9.72
C LEU A 122 20.78 -10.84 -8.87
N CYS A 123 21.14 -12.11 -8.61
CA CYS A 123 20.32 -13.03 -7.82
C CYS A 123 19.95 -12.47 -6.43
N GLY A 124 20.88 -11.74 -5.79
CA GLY A 124 20.60 -11.05 -4.53
C GLY A 124 19.50 -9.98 -4.63
N ALA A 125 19.52 -9.18 -5.69
CA ALA A 125 18.49 -8.18 -5.97
C ALA A 125 17.14 -8.84 -6.32
N GLY A 126 17.17 -9.95 -7.07
CA GLY A 126 15.98 -10.76 -7.37
C GLY A 126 15.31 -11.31 -6.11
N ASN A 127 16.09 -11.82 -5.16
CA ASN A 127 15.55 -12.33 -3.88
C ASN A 127 15.02 -11.21 -2.97
N LEU A 128 15.67 -10.05 -2.98
CA LEU A 128 15.14 -8.86 -2.29
C LEU A 128 13.78 -8.45 -2.89
N MET A 129 13.69 -8.37 -4.21
CA MET A 129 12.43 -8.08 -4.90
C MET A 129 11.34 -9.11 -4.53
N LYS A 130 11.64 -10.41 -4.55
CA LYS A 130 10.68 -11.45 -4.15
C LYS A 130 10.19 -11.26 -2.71
N THR A 131 11.11 -10.92 -1.80
CA THR A 131 10.76 -10.64 -0.40
C THR A 131 9.83 -9.43 -0.27
N VAL A 132 10.17 -8.32 -0.93
CA VAL A 132 9.36 -7.09 -0.91
C VAL A 132 8.00 -7.32 -1.57
N ALA A 133 7.96 -8.02 -2.70
CA ALA A 133 6.72 -8.32 -3.41
C ALA A 133 5.79 -9.21 -2.56
N TYR A 134 6.32 -10.25 -1.92
CA TYR A 134 5.54 -11.13 -1.07
C TYR A 134 5.01 -10.41 0.17
N LEU A 135 5.88 -9.67 0.88
CA LEU A 135 5.47 -8.90 2.06
C LEU A 135 4.49 -7.78 1.71
N GLY A 136 4.73 -7.05 0.63
CA GLY A 136 3.83 -6.00 0.14
C GLY A 136 2.47 -6.56 -0.27
N THR A 137 2.45 -7.73 -0.91
CA THR A 137 1.21 -8.43 -1.26
C THR A 137 0.48 -8.96 -0.02
N TRP A 138 1.21 -9.49 0.96
CA TRP A 138 0.64 -9.99 2.21
C TRP A 138 0.01 -8.86 3.02
N ILE A 139 0.74 -7.76 3.23
CA ILE A 139 0.26 -6.59 3.98
C ILE A 139 -0.88 -5.89 3.22
N GLY A 140 -0.73 -5.69 1.91
CA GLY A 140 -1.77 -5.08 1.07
C GLY A 140 -3.03 -5.95 0.96
N GLY A 141 -2.91 -7.26 1.17
CA GLY A 141 -4.02 -8.19 1.24
C GLY A 141 -4.87 -8.08 2.50
N ILE A 142 -4.44 -7.36 3.54
CA ILE A 142 -5.20 -7.20 4.81
C ILE A 142 -6.40 -6.26 4.59
N LEU A 143 -7.45 -6.80 3.95
CA LEU A 143 -8.64 -6.08 3.54
C LEU A 143 -9.82 -6.43 4.48
N ASN A 144 -9.94 -5.77 5.64
CA ASN A 144 -11.21 -5.60 6.39
C ASN A 144 -10.99 -5.05 7.81
N SER A 145 -12.02 -4.38 8.34
CA SER A 145 -11.98 -3.79 9.69
C SER A 145 -13.17 -4.18 10.59
N LYS A 146 -13.96 -5.18 10.21
CA LYS A 146 -15.10 -5.62 11.05
C LYS A 146 -14.60 -6.54 12.18
N PRO A 147 -14.87 -6.22 13.46
CA PRO A 147 -14.52 -7.10 14.57
C PRO A 147 -15.36 -8.38 14.60
N LEU A 148 -14.71 -9.53 14.65
CA LEU A 148 -15.32 -10.86 14.78
C LEU A 148 -14.47 -11.68 15.76
N ILE A 149 -14.99 -11.91 16.97
CA ILE A 149 -14.24 -12.61 18.01
C ILE A 149 -14.27 -14.12 17.72
N LEU A 150 -13.12 -14.67 17.32
CA LEU A 150 -12.95 -16.10 17.09
C LEU A 150 -12.37 -16.80 18.34
N PRO A 151 -12.84 -18.01 18.69
CA PRO A 151 -12.18 -18.85 19.69
C PRO A 151 -10.76 -19.23 19.22
N MET A 152 -9.78 -19.26 20.13
CA MET A 152 -8.36 -19.55 19.85
C MET A 152 -7.63 -18.61 18.86
N ARG A 153 -8.02 -17.33 18.78
CA ARG A 153 -7.39 -16.31 17.90
C ARG A 153 -5.85 -16.30 17.88
N HIS A 154 -5.19 -16.52 19.03
CA HIS A 154 -3.74 -16.47 19.12
C HIS A 154 -3.08 -17.65 18.40
N ALA A 155 -3.67 -18.84 18.49
CA ALA A 155 -3.22 -20.01 17.75
C ALA A 155 -3.48 -19.86 16.25
N LEU A 156 -4.64 -19.34 15.86
CA LEU A 156 -4.98 -19.07 14.46
C LEU A 156 -4.01 -18.05 13.85
N ASN A 157 -3.78 -16.90 14.51
CA ASN A 157 -2.87 -15.88 14.02
C ASN A 157 -1.41 -16.36 13.97
N ALA A 158 -0.96 -17.11 14.99
CA ALA A 158 0.37 -17.71 14.97
C ALA A 158 0.53 -18.72 13.82
N SER A 159 -0.48 -19.56 13.59
CA SER A 159 -0.45 -20.51 12.47
C SER A 159 -0.44 -19.80 11.11
N LEU A 160 -1.15 -18.68 10.98
CA LEU A 160 -1.25 -17.93 9.74
C LEU A 160 0.06 -17.19 9.40
N VAL A 161 0.76 -16.66 10.42
CA VAL A 161 2.12 -16.15 10.27
C VAL A 161 3.09 -17.28 9.89
N GLY A 162 2.96 -18.46 10.52
CA GLY A 162 3.78 -19.63 10.19
C GLY A 162 3.59 -20.08 8.74
N ILE A 163 2.34 -20.23 8.29
CA ILE A 163 2.00 -20.58 6.91
C ILE A 163 2.49 -19.51 5.94
N SER A 164 2.32 -18.22 6.27
CA SER A 164 2.79 -17.11 5.41
C SER A 164 4.31 -17.09 5.31
N THR A 165 5.03 -17.40 6.39
CA THR A 165 6.50 -17.47 6.41
C THR A 165 6.99 -18.67 5.61
N ALA A 166 6.32 -19.82 5.72
CA ALA A 166 6.60 -20.99 4.89
C ALA A 166 6.32 -20.72 3.41
N GLY A 167 5.24 -20.00 3.10
CA GLY A 167 4.91 -19.54 1.75
C GLY A 167 5.97 -18.59 1.18
N LEU A 168 6.52 -17.68 1.99
CA LEU A 168 7.66 -16.84 1.59
C LEU A 168 8.91 -17.68 1.33
N ALA A 169 9.24 -18.63 2.20
CA ALA A 169 10.38 -19.52 2.01
C ALA A 169 10.24 -20.36 0.72
N ALA A 170 9.04 -20.90 0.47
CA ALA A 170 8.72 -21.60 -0.77
C ALA A 170 8.83 -20.67 -1.99
N PHE A 171 8.34 -19.43 -1.87
CA PHE A 171 8.46 -18.44 -2.93
C PHE A 171 9.92 -18.14 -3.23
N LEU A 172 10.77 -17.92 -2.23
CA LEU A 172 12.21 -17.69 -2.42
C LEU A 172 12.92 -18.90 -3.04
N ALA A 173 12.52 -20.12 -2.65
CA ALA A 173 13.09 -21.37 -3.18
C ALA A 173 12.68 -21.67 -4.63
N THR A 174 11.65 -21.01 -5.19
CA THR A 174 11.36 -21.15 -6.62
C THR A 174 12.48 -20.53 -7.45
N GLU A 175 13.00 -21.28 -8.42
CA GLU A 175 13.91 -20.72 -9.41
C GLU A 175 13.14 -19.71 -10.25
N GLY A 176 13.77 -18.56 -10.56
CA GLY A 176 13.19 -17.51 -11.39
C GLY A 176 13.07 -17.89 -12.87
N SER A 177 13.14 -19.18 -13.21
CA SER A 177 13.11 -19.65 -14.59
C SER A 177 11.72 -19.44 -15.20
N LEU A 178 11.73 -18.89 -16.42
CA LEU A 178 10.59 -18.69 -17.31
C LEU A 178 9.90 -20.01 -17.72
N ASP A 179 10.44 -21.18 -17.34
CA ASP A 179 9.88 -22.49 -17.67
C ASP A 179 8.56 -22.77 -16.94
N ASN A 180 8.34 -22.16 -15.76
CA ASN A 180 7.07 -22.27 -15.04
C ASN A 180 6.74 -21.00 -14.23
N PRO A 181 6.32 -19.90 -14.90
CA PRO A 181 5.96 -18.65 -14.22
C PRO A 181 4.69 -18.79 -13.37
N MET A 182 3.90 -19.85 -13.58
CA MET A 182 2.64 -20.06 -12.86
C MET A 182 2.85 -20.42 -11.40
N LEU A 183 3.88 -21.22 -11.07
CA LEU A 183 4.17 -21.61 -9.70
C LEU A 183 4.52 -20.41 -8.80
N PRO A 184 5.52 -19.57 -9.09
CA PRO A 184 5.85 -18.43 -8.25
C PRO A 184 4.70 -17.41 -8.20
N LEU A 185 4.00 -17.19 -9.32
CA LEU A 185 2.84 -16.29 -9.34
C LEU A 185 1.69 -16.81 -8.49
N SER A 186 1.48 -18.14 -8.44
CA SER A 186 0.47 -18.75 -7.55
C SER A 186 0.82 -18.62 -6.08
N LEU A 187 2.11 -18.63 -5.72
CA LEU A 187 2.55 -18.39 -4.33
C LEU A 187 2.42 -16.92 -3.94
N LEU A 188 2.65 -16.00 -4.88
CA LEU A 188 2.45 -14.58 -4.66
C LEU A 188 0.96 -14.23 -4.51
N ILE A 189 0.12 -14.67 -5.46
CA ILE A 189 -1.32 -14.36 -5.47
C ILE A 189 -2.07 -15.26 -4.47
N GLY A 190 -1.96 -16.57 -4.62
CA GLY A 190 -2.66 -17.55 -3.80
C GLY A 190 -2.08 -17.70 -2.39
N GLY A 191 -0.76 -17.60 -2.23
CA GLY A 191 -0.13 -17.64 -0.90
C GLY A 191 -0.26 -16.31 -0.19
N ALA A 192 0.44 -15.27 -0.66
CA ALA A 192 0.54 -14.00 0.06
C ALA A 192 -0.78 -13.23 0.11
N ALA A 193 -1.50 -13.06 -1.01
CA ALA A 193 -2.71 -12.24 -1.02
C ALA A 193 -3.87 -12.90 -0.26
N LEU A 194 -4.05 -14.22 -0.39
CA LEU A 194 -5.08 -14.93 0.39
C LEU A 194 -4.71 -15.00 1.86
N ALA A 195 -3.46 -15.35 2.20
CA ALA A 195 -3.04 -15.37 3.59
C ALA A 195 -3.17 -13.98 4.21
N GLY A 196 -2.87 -12.91 3.46
CA GLY A 196 -3.06 -11.52 3.87
C GLY A 196 -4.53 -11.16 4.10
N SER A 197 -5.41 -11.59 3.19
CA SER A 197 -6.86 -11.39 3.30
C SER A 197 -7.45 -12.09 4.52
N VAL A 198 -7.07 -13.36 4.73
CA VAL A 198 -7.45 -14.11 5.92
C VAL A 198 -6.86 -13.48 7.17
N SER A 199 -5.61 -13.01 7.11
CA SER A 199 -4.94 -12.31 8.22
C SER A 199 -5.66 -11.02 8.58
N GLY A 200 -6.16 -10.26 7.61
CA GLY A 200 -7.01 -9.09 7.88
C GLY A 200 -8.30 -9.45 8.59
N VAL A 201 -8.91 -10.59 8.26
CA VAL A 201 -10.11 -11.08 8.95
C VAL A 201 -9.79 -11.65 10.33
N THR A 202 -8.58 -12.10 10.65
CA THR A 202 -8.27 -12.69 11.98
C THR A 202 -7.44 -11.79 12.90
N LEU A 203 -6.73 -10.79 12.37
CA LEU A 203 -5.92 -9.82 13.12
C LEU A 203 -6.70 -8.53 13.40
N THR A 204 -7.39 -7.96 12.41
CA THR A 204 -8.18 -6.73 12.63
C THR A 204 -9.36 -6.99 13.56
N THR A 205 -9.75 -8.24 13.69
CA THR A 205 -10.77 -8.69 14.65
C THR A 205 -10.33 -8.66 16.10
N ALA A 206 -9.02 -8.63 16.37
CA ALA A 206 -8.47 -8.48 17.72
C ALA A 206 -8.35 -7.01 18.15
N ILE A 207 -8.36 -6.05 17.21
CA ILE A 207 -8.25 -4.61 17.49
C ILE A 207 -9.63 -3.98 17.79
N GLY A 208 -10.72 -4.66 17.42
CA GLY A 208 -12.05 -4.48 18.00
C GLY A 208 -12.46 -3.05 18.31
N GLY A 209 -12.85 -2.27 17.28
CA GLY A 209 -13.62 -1.05 17.49
C GLY A 209 -12.88 0.12 18.15
N TRP A 210 -11.55 0.08 18.35
CA TRP A 210 -10.84 1.22 18.94
C TRP A 210 -11.07 2.54 18.18
N PHE A 211 -11.13 2.50 16.85
CA PHE A 211 -11.50 3.66 16.02
C PHE A 211 -12.97 4.08 16.19
N ILE A 212 -13.90 3.14 16.31
CA ILE A 212 -15.34 3.43 16.51
C ILE A 212 -15.62 4.01 17.92
N SER A 213 -14.98 3.48 18.96
CA SER A 213 -15.09 3.97 20.33
C SER A 213 -14.47 5.35 20.51
N THR A 214 -13.32 5.61 19.86
CA THR A 214 -12.65 6.91 19.91
C THR A 214 -13.44 7.97 19.12
N ILE A 215 -14.06 7.61 18.00
CA ILE A 215 -14.91 8.51 17.23
C ILE A 215 -16.23 8.80 17.95
N SER A 216 -16.84 7.81 18.63
CA SER A 216 -17.99 8.08 19.50
C SER A 216 -17.64 9.07 20.63
N LEU A 217 -16.44 8.96 21.21
CA LEU A 217 -15.97 9.90 22.24
C LEU A 217 -15.75 11.32 21.66
N ILE A 218 -15.13 11.44 20.49
CA ILE A 218 -14.91 12.74 19.81
C ILE A 218 -16.23 13.37 19.36
N THR A 219 -17.18 12.59 18.87
CA THR A 219 -18.49 13.12 18.44
C THR A 219 -19.32 13.57 19.66
N SER A 220 -19.17 12.88 20.80
CA SER A 220 -19.84 13.28 22.05
C SER A 220 -19.26 14.54 22.70
N SER A 221 -17.97 14.86 22.47
CA SER A 221 -17.32 16.05 23.03
C SER A 221 -17.52 17.32 22.21
N VAL A 222 -18.14 17.24 21.02
CA VAL A 222 -18.52 18.40 20.19
C VAL A 222 -19.91 18.95 20.58
N HIS A 223 -20.68 18.20 21.38
CA HIS A 223 -21.99 18.62 21.87
C HIS A 223 -21.99 19.26 23.28
N HIS A 224 -20.81 19.55 23.83
CA HIS A 224 -20.61 20.31 25.07
C HIS A 224 -19.67 21.49 24.83
#